data_AF-A0A2V9XUU9-F1
#
_entry.id   AF-A0A2V9XUU9-F1
#
_cell.length_a   1.000
_cell.length_b   1.000
_cell.length_c   1.000
_cell.angle_alpha   90.00
_cell.angle_beta   90.00
_cell.angle_gamma   90.00
#
_symmetry.space_group_name_H-M   'P 1'
#
loop_
_entity.id
_entity.type
_entity.pdbx_description
1 polymer ?
#
loop_
_entity_poly.entity_id
_entity_poly.type
_entity_poly.pdbx_seq_one_letter_code
_entity_poly.pdbx_strand_id
1 'polypeptide(L)'
;MTPAISAQAAVPASPETKEHGLSTKAVEIARPFNFPITNSMVVSWIVAVGLILFAQLATRRMRQVPTGAQNFLEWLVEALYDFMVGIIGPHLAKRTFWFFATIFIFILSANWIALVPGVGAMGWGHRTDHGFVIDQPLFRGANADVNMTLAMALVFFASWIVWAVREVGVMGFLKELFAPKGESTGVLRLLMVVVFFAAGCLEVVSILFRPV
;
A
#
# COMPACT_ATOMS: atom_id res chain seq x y z
N MET A 1 35.48 -62.49 -14.02
CA MET A 1 34.79 -62.69 -12.73
C MET A 1 35.51 -61.87 -11.66
N THR A 2 35.00 -60.69 -11.33
CA THR A 2 34.72 -60.16 -9.97
C THR A 2 34.35 -58.67 -10.11
N PRO A 3 33.21 -58.20 -9.57
CA PRO A 3 32.79 -56.81 -9.65
C PRO A 3 33.49 -55.99 -8.54
N ALA A 4 34.04 -54.83 -8.90
CA ALA A 4 34.48 -53.85 -7.91
C ALA A 4 33.29 -52.95 -7.57
N ILE A 5 32.89 -53.03 -6.30
CA ILE A 5 31.76 -52.36 -5.68
C ILE A 5 31.94 -50.84 -5.76
N SER A 6 30.91 -50.18 -6.26
CA SER A 6 30.70 -48.73 -6.28
C SER A 6 30.74 -48.14 -4.86
N ALA A 7 31.81 -47.44 -4.53
CA ALA A 7 31.84 -46.54 -3.38
C ALA A 7 31.16 -45.23 -3.78
N GLN A 8 29.89 -45.10 -3.39
CA GLN A 8 29.11 -43.88 -3.49
C GLN A 8 29.72 -42.85 -2.54
N ALA A 9 30.60 -41.98 -3.06
CA ALA A 9 31.07 -40.82 -2.34
C ALA A 9 29.87 -39.87 -2.17
N ALA A 10 29.38 -39.76 -0.93
CA ALA A 10 28.34 -38.82 -0.57
C ALA A 10 28.78 -37.40 -0.96
N VAL A 11 28.05 -36.82 -1.90
CA VAL A 11 28.12 -35.39 -2.22
C VAL A 11 27.76 -34.64 -0.94
N PRO A 12 28.62 -33.77 -0.39
CA PRO A 12 28.22 -32.95 0.73
C PRO A 12 27.07 -32.06 0.24
N ALA A 13 25.95 -32.12 0.97
CA ALA A 13 24.81 -31.27 0.72
C ALA A 13 25.27 -29.81 0.65
N SER A 14 24.94 -29.15 -0.47
CA SER A 14 25.08 -27.71 -0.62
C SER A 14 24.47 -27.03 0.60
N PRO A 15 25.16 -26.09 1.27
CA PRO A 15 24.54 -25.35 2.36
C PRO A 15 23.34 -24.62 1.77
N GLU A 16 22.18 -24.85 2.38
CA GLU A 16 20.95 -24.15 2.04
C GLU A 16 21.23 -22.65 2.02
N THR A 17 21.11 -22.05 0.83
CA THR A 17 21.03 -20.61 0.67
C THR A 17 19.79 -20.15 1.43
N LYS A 18 19.94 -19.86 2.72
CA LYS A 18 18.95 -19.10 3.47
C LYS A 18 18.84 -17.77 2.76
N GLU A 19 17.75 -17.58 2.03
CA GLU A 19 17.40 -16.28 1.47
C GLU A 19 17.37 -15.28 2.63
N HIS A 20 18.43 -14.48 2.75
CA HIS A 20 18.50 -13.35 3.66
C HIS A 20 17.61 -12.22 3.11
N GLY A 21 16.30 -12.49 3.05
CA GLY A 21 15.30 -11.44 3.05
C GLY A 21 15.35 -10.77 4.42
N LEU A 22 15.56 -9.45 4.44
CA LEU A 22 15.42 -8.66 5.66
C LEU A 22 14.12 -9.04 6.37
N SER A 23 14.18 -9.35 7.68
CA SER A 23 13.01 -9.71 8.49
C SER A 23 11.82 -8.79 8.17
N THR A 24 10.66 -9.39 7.89
CA THR A 24 9.40 -8.68 7.57
C THR A 24 8.92 -7.84 8.76
N LYS A 25 9.38 -8.15 9.98
CA LYS A 25 9.11 -7.36 11.18
C LYS A 25 10.10 -6.22 11.32
N ALA A 26 9.60 -5.01 11.48
CA ALA A 26 10.44 -3.85 11.73
C ALA A 26 11.13 -3.96 13.10
N VAL A 27 12.39 -3.52 13.16
CA VAL A 27 13.17 -3.42 14.40
C VAL A 27 12.54 -2.32 15.25
N GLU A 28 12.30 -2.61 16.52
CA GLU A 28 11.78 -1.65 17.50
C GLU A 28 12.94 -0.83 18.08
N ILE A 29 12.86 0.50 17.99
CA ILE A 29 13.89 1.41 18.55
C ILE A 29 13.58 1.75 20.00
N ALA A 30 12.30 1.98 20.30
CA ALA A 30 11.88 2.49 21.60
C ALA A 30 10.45 2.03 21.95
N ARG A 31 10.18 1.88 23.25
CA ARG A 31 8.84 1.56 23.79
C ARG A 31 8.35 2.59 24.82
N PRO A 32 8.13 3.86 24.44
CA PRO A 32 7.50 4.81 25.36
C PRO A 32 6.05 4.37 25.63
N PHE A 33 5.63 4.34 26.90
CA PHE A 33 4.27 3.99 27.32
C PHE A 33 3.73 2.65 26.77
N ASN A 34 4.60 1.64 26.58
CA ASN A 34 4.26 0.34 26.02
C ASN A 34 3.81 0.34 24.53
N PHE A 35 4.09 1.43 23.79
CA PHE A 35 3.89 1.47 22.34
C PHE A 35 5.22 1.22 21.61
N PRO A 36 5.36 0.15 20.80
CA PRO A 36 6.57 -0.11 20.03
C PRO A 36 6.70 0.89 18.89
N ILE A 37 7.74 1.73 18.94
CA ILE A 37 8.13 2.64 17.85
C ILE A 37 9.18 1.95 17.00
N THR A 38 8.86 1.75 15.72
CA THR A 38 9.75 1.07 14.76
C THR A 38 10.52 2.07 13.89
N ASN A 39 11.65 1.65 13.32
CA ASN A 39 12.43 2.49 12.40
C ASN A 39 11.58 2.99 11.21
N SER A 40 10.68 2.13 10.73
CA SER A 40 9.78 2.45 9.62
C SER A 40 8.75 3.52 9.98
N MET A 41 8.28 3.58 11.24
CA MET A 41 7.42 4.65 11.72
C MET A 41 8.15 6.00 11.74
N VAL A 42 9.43 6.01 12.13
CA VAL A 42 10.22 7.25 12.12
C VAL A 42 10.40 7.75 10.69
N VAL A 43 10.70 6.86 9.74
CA VAL A 43 10.82 7.22 8.32
C VAL A 43 9.49 7.74 7.77
N SER A 44 8.36 7.13 8.11
CA SER A 44 7.04 7.62 7.67
C SER A 44 6.73 9.02 8.21
N TRP A 45 7.10 9.32 9.45
CA TRP A 45 6.98 10.67 10.00
C TRP A 45 7.90 11.68 9.32
N ILE A 46 9.14 11.31 9.01
CA ILE A 46 10.06 12.17 8.25
C ILE A 46 9.46 12.50 6.87
N VAL A 47 8.95 11.49 6.16
CA VAL A 47 8.28 11.68 4.86
C VAL A 47 7.07 12.61 5.00
N ALA A 48 6.21 12.35 6.00
CA ALA A 48 5.01 13.16 6.23
C ALA A 48 5.34 14.62 6.56
N VAL A 49 6.28 14.85 7.49
CA VAL A 49 6.74 16.21 7.84
C VAL A 49 7.37 16.90 6.64
N GLY A 50 8.21 16.19 5.88
CA GLY A 50 8.82 16.71 4.65
C GLY A 50 7.79 17.17 3.63
N LEU A 51 6.74 16.37 3.39
CA LEU A 51 5.63 16.72 2.51
C LEU A 51 4.83 17.91 3.01
N ILE A 52 4.51 17.95 4.31
CA ILE A 52 3.77 19.07 4.91
C ILE A 52 4.56 20.37 4.77
N LEU A 53 5.87 20.34 5.09
CA LEU A 53 6.74 21.50 4.94
C LEU A 53 6.84 21.92 3.47
N PHE A 54 7.05 20.98 2.55
CA PHE A 54 7.11 21.29 1.12
C PHE A 54 5.83 21.95 0.62
N ALA A 55 4.66 21.38 0.95
CA ALA A 55 3.37 21.94 0.58
C ALA A 55 3.16 23.34 1.17
N GLN A 56 3.50 23.54 2.45
CA GLN A 56 3.42 24.86 3.10
C GLN A 56 4.35 25.87 2.45
N LEU A 57 5.61 25.52 2.17
CA LEU A 57 6.56 26.43 1.52
C LEU A 57 6.10 26.79 0.10
N ALA A 58 5.61 25.81 -0.67
CA ALA A 58 5.10 26.03 -2.02
C ALA A 58 3.84 26.92 -2.07
N THR A 59 3.00 26.87 -1.03
CA THR A 59 1.73 27.62 -0.96
C THR A 59 1.80 28.89 -0.10
N ARG A 60 2.91 29.16 0.60
CA ARG A 60 3.04 30.30 1.52
C ARG A 60 2.95 31.67 0.83
N ARG A 61 3.40 31.77 -0.42
CA ARG A 61 3.40 33.01 -1.21
C ARG A 61 2.78 32.79 -2.59
N MET A 62 1.49 32.45 -2.61
CA MET A 62 0.77 32.24 -3.87
C MET A 62 0.78 33.49 -4.74
N ARG A 63 1.22 33.31 -5.98
CA ARG A 63 1.16 34.31 -7.05
C ARG A 63 0.09 33.89 -8.05
N GLN A 64 -0.54 34.86 -8.71
CA GLN A 64 -1.54 34.58 -9.76
C GLN A 64 -0.93 33.88 -10.97
N VAL A 65 0.31 34.20 -11.32
CA VAL A 65 1.09 33.46 -12.30
C VAL A 65 2.04 32.53 -11.54
N PRO A 66 1.76 31.21 -11.50
CA PRO A 66 2.53 30.27 -10.70
C PRO A 66 3.95 30.13 -11.25
N THR A 67 4.93 30.03 -10.36
CA THR A 67 6.36 29.84 -10.72
C THR A 67 7.04 28.86 -9.77
N GLY A 68 8.04 28.13 -10.26
CA GLY A 68 8.85 27.21 -9.44
C GLY A 68 8.03 26.10 -8.77
N ALA A 69 8.14 26.00 -7.43
CA ALA A 69 7.50 24.96 -6.64
C ALA A 69 5.96 25.05 -6.63
N GLN A 70 5.39 26.25 -6.72
CA GLN A 70 3.94 26.44 -6.82
C GLN A 70 3.42 25.80 -8.12
N ASN A 71 4.09 26.04 -9.25
CA ASN A 71 3.70 25.49 -10.55
C ASN A 71 3.74 23.96 -10.57
N PHE A 72 4.78 23.35 -9.98
CA PHE A 72 4.87 21.90 -9.87
C PHE A 72 3.75 21.32 -9.01
N LEU A 73 3.46 21.95 -7.86
CA LEU A 73 2.41 21.48 -6.95
C LEU A 73 1.01 21.63 -7.56
N GLU A 74 0.74 22.76 -8.22
CA GLU A 74 -0.52 22.98 -8.94
C GLU A 74 -0.71 21.96 -10.06
N TRP A 75 0.31 21.77 -10.90
CA TRP A 75 0.28 20.75 -11.95
C TRP A 75 0.01 19.34 -11.40
N LEU A 76 0.69 18.96 -10.32
CA LEU A 76 0.51 17.65 -9.69
C LEU A 76 -0.92 17.48 -9.14
N VAL A 77 -1.43 18.48 -8.44
CA VAL A 77 -2.77 18.45 -7.83
C VAL A 77 -3.86 18.46 -8.91
N GLU A 78 -3.71 19.27 -9.94
CA GLU A 78 -4.64 19.33 -11.08
C GLU A 78 -4.67 18.01 -11.85
N ALA A 79 -3.51 17.45 -12.18
CA ALA A 79 -3.42 16.15 -12.85
C ALA A 79 -4.07 15.02 -12.02
N LEU A 80 -3.84 15.01 -10.70
CA LEU A 80 -4.49 14.04 -9.81
C LEU A 80 -6.00 14.25 -9.72
N TYR A 81 -6.46 15.50 -9.71
CA TYR A 81 -7.87 15.82 -9.65
C TYR A 81 -8.59 15.36 -10.92
N ASP A 82 -8.05 15.69 -12.09
CA ASP A 82 -8.64 15.31 -13.38
C ASP A 82 -8.62 13.80 -13.59
N PHE A 83 -7.53 13.13 -13.20
CA PHE A 83 -7.46 11.67 -13.20
C PHE A 83 -8.59 11.06 -12.35
N MET A 84 -8.80 11.58 -11.15
CA MET A 84 -9.81 11.06 -10.25
C MET A 84 -11.24 11.37 -10.72
N VAL A 85 -11.47 12.56 -11.28
CA VAL A 85 -12.75 12.92 -11.94
C VAL A 85 -13.05 11.94 -13.08
N GLY A 86 -12.03 11.54 -13.86
CA GLY A 86 -12.18 10.56 -14.94
C GLY A 86 -12.58 9.15 -14.48
N ILE A 87 -12.31 8.79 -13.22
CA ILE A 87 -12.58 7.44 -12.69
C ILE A 87 -13.90 7.39 -11.91
N ILE A 88 -14.09 8.30 -10.94
CA ILE A 88 -15.22 8.26 -10.00
C ILE A 88 -16.26 9.36 -10.26
N GLY A 89 -16.04 10.20 -11.27
CA GLY A 89 -16.92 11.31 -11.62
C GLY A 89 -16.71 12.56 -10.76
N PRO A 90 -17.15 13.73 -11.24
CA PRO A 90 -16.85 15.02 -10.60
C PRO A 90 -17.50 15.22 -9.23
N HIS A 91 -18.65 14.58 -8.96
CA HIS A 91 -19.34 14.72 -7.68
C HIS A 91 -18.58 14.02 -6.54
N LEU A 92 -18.26 12.74 -6.72
CA LEU A 92 -17.50 11.97 -5.73
C LEU A 92 -16.09 12.51 -5.62
N ALA A 93 -15.47 12.87 -6.75
CA ALA A 93 -14.13 13.42 -6.77
C ALA A 93 -13.98 14.63 -5.85
N LYS A 94 -14.86 15.64 -5.95
CA LYS A 94 -14.78 16.82 -5.08
C LYS A 94 -14.85 16.49 -3.58
N ARG A 95 -15.54 15.41 -3.20
CA ARG A 95 -15.69 15.01 -1.79
C ARG A 95 -14.49 14.20 -1.27
N THR A 96 -13.93 13.33 -2.10
CA THR A 96 -12.91 12.36 -1.66
C THR A 96 -11.48 12.75 -2.05
N PHE A 97 -11.32 13.78 -2.90
CA PHE A 97 -10.04 14.17 -3.48
C PHE A 97 -8.92 14.34 -2.45
N TRP A 98 -9.18 15.09 -1.38
CA TRP A 98 -8.18 15.37 -0.35
C TRP A 98 -7.54 14.10 0.22
N PHE A 99 -8.32 13.04 0.38
CA PHE A 99 -7.85 11.77 0.95
C PHE A 99 -7.04 10.97 -0.06
N PHE A 100 -7.59 10.77 -1.26
CA PHE A 100 -6.91 10.04 -2.34
C PHE A 100 -5.61 10.72 -2.74
N ALA A 101 -5.63 12.06 -2.90
CA ALA A 101 -4.44 12.83 -3.22
C ALA A 101 -3.38 12.71 -2.11
N THR A 102 -3.77 12.82 -0.84
CA THR A 102 -2.83 12.70 0.29
C THR A 102 -2.19 11.32 0.35
N ILE A 103 -2.99 10.24 0.27
CA ILE A 103 -2.48 8.87 0.29
C ILE A 103 -1.57 8.62 -0.92
N PHE A 104 -1.97 9.05 -2.10
CA PHE A 104 -1.19 8.87 -3.32
C PHE A 104 0.17 9.58 -3.24
N ILE A 105 0.17 10.87 -2.90
CA ILE A 105 1.40 11.66 -2.78
C ILE A 105 2.29 11.09 -1.67
N PHE A 106 1.69 10.68 -0.55
CA PHE A 106 2.43 10.05 0.55
C PHE A 106 3.10 8.74 0.11
N ILE A 107 2.36 7.82 -0.51
CA ILE A 107 2.89 6.52 -0.96
C ILE A 107 3.97 6.73 -2.01
N LEU A 108 3.74 7.61 -3.00
CA LEU A 108 4.71 7.93 -4.04
C LEU A 108 6.03 8.44 -3.43
N SER A 109 5.92 9.39 -2.49
CA SER A 109 7.09 9.99 -1.83
C SER A 109 7.81 9.01 -0.92
N ALA A 110 7.06 8.19 -0.17
CA ALA A 110 7.61 7.13 0.67
C ALA A 110 8.38 6.09 -0.17
N ASN A 111 7.86 5.73 -1.34
CA ASN A 111 8.53 4.83 -2.28
C ASN A 111 9.80 5.46 -2.86
N TRP A 112 9.75 6.74 -3.24
CA TRP A 112 10.91 7.44 -3.78
C TRP A 112 12.02 7.62 -2.74
N ILE A 113 11.67 7.96 -1.50
CA ILE A 113 12.64 8.09 -0.40
C ILE A 113 13.30 6.74 -0.10
N ALA A 114 12.56 5.63 -0.22
CA ALA A 114 13.14 4.30 -0.03
C ALA A 114 14.21 3.94 -1.09
N LEU A 115 14.22 4.60 -2.26
CA LEU A 115 15.23 4.40 -3.30
C LEU A 115 16.48 5.27 -3.09
N VAL A 116 16.43 6.26 -2.18
CA VAL A 116 17.56 7.15 -1.91
C VAL A 116 18.74 6.35 -1.33
N PRO A 117 19.95 6.44 -1.93
CA PRO A 117 21.14 5.80 -1.39
C PRO A 117 21.36 6.20 0.07
N GLY A 118 21.34 5.22 0.98
CA GLY A 118 21.44 5.45 2.43
C GLY A 118 20.22 4.97 3.21
N VAL A 119 19.03 4.95 2.60
CA VAL A 119 17.85 4.29 3.17
C VAL A 119 18.00 2.78 2.94
N GLY A 120 17.99 1.99 4.00
CA GLY A 120 18.23 0.55 4.01
C GLY A 120 19.71 0.15 3.96
N ALA A 121 20.59 1.03 3.49
CA ALA A 121 22.03 0.77 3.31
C ALA A 121 22.90 1.24 4.48
N MET A 122 22.36 2.05 5.40
CA MET A 122 23.05 2.44 6.62
C MET A 122 22.37 1.77 7.82
N GLY A 123 23.15 1.08 8.65
CA GLY A 123 22.63 0.37 9.81
C GLY A 123 23.71 -0.38 10.57
N TRP A 124 23.32 -1.00 11.68
CA TRP A 124 24.18 -1.89 12.43
C TRP A 124 24.10 -3.29 11.83
N GLY A 125 25.24 -3.97 11.82
CA GLY A 125 25.39 -5.25 11.16
C GLY A 125 26.64 -5.97 11.60
N HIS A 126 26.72 -7.24 11.23
CA HIS A 126 27.89 -8.07 11.49
C HIS A 126 28.72 -8.28 10.21
N ARG A 127 30.06 -8.32 10.38
CA ARG A 127 30.95 -8.74 9.30
C ARG A 127 30.84 -10.25 9.12
N THR A 128 30.55 -10.68 7.91
CA THR A 128 30.61 -12.08 7.46
C THR A 128 31.76 -12.25 6.48
N ASP A 129 32.14 -13.50 6.20
CA ASP A 129 33.27 -13.84 5.32
C ASP A 129 33.10 -13.36 3.87
N HIS A 130 31.89 -12.94 3.47
CA HIS A 130 31.57 -12.43 2.13
C HIS A 130 31.19 -10.93 2.11
N GLY A 131 31.31 -10.21 3.24
CA GLY A 131 31.00 -8.78 3.32
C GLY A 131 30.36 -8.34 4.64
N PHE A 132 30.02 -7.06 4.74
CA PHE A 132 29.27 -6.52 5.87
C PHE A 132 27.76 -6.68 5.62
N VAL A 133 27.08 -7.48 6.45
CA VAL A 133 25.63 -7.71 6.35
C VAL A 133 24.95 -6.82 7.38
N ILE A 134 23.93 -6.06 6.95
CA ILE A 134 23.20 -5.12 7.81
C ILE A 134 22.00 -5.84 8.43
N ASP A 135 22.04 -6.10 9.73
CA ASP A 135 20.97 -6.75 10.48
C ASP A 135 19.89 -5.76 10.92
N GLN A 136 20.29 -4.52 11.22
CA GLN A 136 19.41 -3.46 11.70
C GLN A 136 19.60 -2.18 10.88
N PRO A 137 18.87 -2.02 9.77
CA PRO A 137 18.91 -0.79 8.97
C PRO A 137 18.38 0.39 9.78
N LEU A 138 19.16 1.47 9.89
CA LEU A 138 18.80 2.69 10.64
C LEU A 138 17.55 3.35 10.03
N PHE A 139 17.48 3.41 8.70
CA PHE A 139 16.31 3.89 7.97
C PHE A 139 15.78 2.75 7.11
N ARG A 140 14.61 2.18 7.46
CA ARG A 140 13.91 1.22 6.60
C ARG A 140 12.81 1.97 5.85
N GLY A 141 12.66 1.71 4.56
CA GLY A 141 11.61 2.35 3.76
C GLY A 141 10.24 2.19 4.42
N ALA A 142 9.44 3.27 4.47
CA ALA A 142 8.16 3.29 5.18
C ALA A 142 7.19 2.21 4.68
N ASN A 143 7.25 1.84 3.40
CA ASN A 143 6.42 0.82 2.77
C ASN A 143 7.01 -0.60 2.86
N ALA A 144 8.22 -0.76 3.38
CA ALA A 144 8.85 -2.07 3.61
C ALA A 144 8.42 -2.71 4.96
N ASP A 145 7.52 -2.05 5.69
CA ASP A 145 6.88 -2.57 6.90
C ASP A 145 5.41 -2.89 6.59
N VAL A 146 5.02 -4.16 6.79
CA VAL A 146 3.66 -4.63 6.56
C VAL A 146 2.66 -3.89 7.46
N ASN A 147 3.07 -3.47 8.67
CA ASN A 147 2.19 -2.76 9.59
C ASN A 147 1.71 -1.43 9.01
N MET A 148 2.60 -0.69 8.31
CA MET A 148 2.27 0.60 7.73
C MET A 148 1.32 0.43 6.53
N THR A 149 1.64 -0.49 5.63
CA THR A 149 0.82 -0.79 4.45
C THR A 149 -0.57 -1.31 4.85
N LEU A 150 -0.63 -2.23 5.80
CA LEU A 150 -1.89 -2.78 6.32
C LEU A 150 -2.72 -1.70 7.02
N ALA A 151 -2.10 -0.84 7.84
CA ALA A 151 -2.81 0.26 8.48
C ALA A 151 -3.45 1.22 7.46
N MET A 152 -2.70 1.61 6.42
CA MET A 152 -3.23 2.45 5.34
C MET A 152 -4.34 1.76 4.56
N ALA A 153 -4.18 0.47 4.25
CA ALA A 153 -5.18 -0.32 3.54
C ALA A 153 -6.50 -0.43 4.34
N LEU A 154 -6.42 -0.65 5.66
CA LEU A 154 -7.60 -0.68 6.53
C LEU A 154 -8.30 0.68 6.62
N VAL A 155 -7.54 1.78 6.74
CA VAL A 155 -8.12 3.14 6.79
C VAL A 155 -8.79 3.49 5.45
N PHE A 156 -8.13 3.15 4.34
CA PHE A 156 -8.69 3.28 2.99
C PHE A 156 -10.00 2.49 2.88
N PHE A 157 -9.98 1.23 3.28
CA PHE A 157 -11.12 0.34 3.20
C PHE A 157 -12.31 0.82 4.05
N ALA A 158 -12.04 1.25 5.28
CA ALA A 158 -13.07 1.84 6.15
C ALA A 158 -13.67 3.11 5.52
N SER A 159 -12.83 3.99 4.98
CA SER A 159 -13.27 5.24 4.33
C SER A 159 -14.09 4.95 3.07
N TRP A 160 -13.66 3.97 2.27
CA TRP A 160 -14.37 3.49 1.10
C TRP A 160 -15.77 3.00 1.44
N ILE A 161 -15.91 2.13 2.46
CA ILE A 161 -17.22 1.62 2.89
C ILE A 161 -18.12 2.78 3.35
N VAL A 162 -17.58 3.70 4.16
CA VAL A 162 -18.34 4.85 4.64
C VAL A 162 -18.85 5.71 3.49
N TRP A 163 -18.02 5.97 2.47
CA TRP A 163 -18.44 6.75 1.31
C TRP A 163 -19.39 6.01 0.39
N ALA A 164 -19.16 4.72 0.13
CA ALA A 164 -20.06 3.89 -0.67
C ALA A 164 -21.47 3.85 -0.06
N VAL A 165 -21.56 3.64 1.26
CA VAL A 165 -22.84 3.63 1.98
C VAL A 165 -23.48 5.01 2.00
N ARG A 166 -22.72 6.10 2.10
CA ARG A 166 -23.27 7.47 2.06
C ARG A 166 -23.81 7.87 0.70
N GLU A 167 -23.18 7.42 -0.37
CA GLU A 167 -23.53 7.84 -1.73
C GLU A 167 -24.68 7.02 -2.32
N VAL A 168 -24.64 5.70 -2.12
CA VAL A 168 -25.60 4.76 -2.73
C VAL A 168 -26.67 4.31 -1.71
N GLY A 169 -26.44 4.53 -0.41
CA GLY A 169 -27.29 4.05 0.68
C GLY A 169 -27.07 2.57 0.98
N VAL A 170 -27.45 2.12 2.18
CA VAL A 170 -27.31 0.71 2.59
C VAL A 170 -28.08 -0.24 1.65
N MET A 171 -29.29 0.15 1.28
CA MET A 171 -30.11 -0.66 0.36
C MET A 171 -29.62 -0.61 -1.09
N GLY A 172 -29.02 0.51 -1.52
CA GLY A 172 -28.42 0.57 -2.84
C GLY A 172 -27.13 -0.26 -2.91
N PHE A 173 -26.30 -0.25 -1.86
CA PHE A 173 -25.12 -1.11 -1.76
C PHE A 173 -25.47 -2.61 -1.81
N LEU A 174 -26.51 -3.04 -1.08
CA LEU A 174 -26.99 -4.43 -1.15
C LEU A 174 -27.57 -4.78 -2.53
N LYS A 175 -28.22 -3.82 -3.21
CA LYS A 175 -28.67 -4.01 -4.58
C LYS A 175 -27.50 -4.12 -5.55
N GLU A 176 -26.44 -3.33 -5.41
CA GLU A 176 -25.25 -3.51 -6.25
C GLU A 176 -24.61 -4.88 -6.07
N LEU A 177 -24.64 -5.39 -4.83
CA LEU A 177 -24.04 -6.66 -4.46
C LEU A 177 -24.84 -7.87 -4.98
N PHE A 178 -26.18 -7.82 -4.94
CA PHE A 178 -27.02 -8.99 -5.18
C PHE A 178 -28.11 -8.81 -6.26
N ALA A 179 -28.36 -7.60 -6.75
CA ALA A 179 -29.46 -7.38 -7.69
C ALA A 179 -29.11 -7.86 -9.11
N PRO A 180 -30.02 -8.59 -9.77
CA PRO A 180 -29.84 -8.97 -11.16
C PRO A 180 -29.83 -7.75 -12.07
N LYS A 181 -28.72 -7.54 -12.78
CA LYS A 181 -28.59 -6.48 -13.79
C LYS A 181 -29.19 -6.97 -15.11
N GLY A 182 -30.53 -7.00 -15.20
CA GLY A 182 -31.24 -7.33 -16.44
C GLY A 182 -32.77 -7.42 -16.29
N GLU A 183 -33.50 -6.91 -17.29
CA GLU A 183 -34.94 -7.16 -17.46
C GLU A 183 -35.16 -8.56 -18.04
N SER A 184 -35.00 -9.59 -17.21
CA SER A 184 -35.31 -10.96 -17.63
C SER A 184 -36.66 -11.39 -17.07
N THR A 185 -37.57 -11.82 -17.95
CA THR A 185 -38.88 -12.36 -17.58
C THR A 185 -38.83 -13.90 -17.50
N GLY A 186 -39.65 -14.49 -16.61
CA GLY A 186 -39.81 -15.95 -16.49
C GLY A 186 -38.64 -16.70 -15.85
N VAL A 187 -38.38 -17.93 -16.32
CA VAL A 187 -37.37 -18.86 -15.77
C VAL A 187 -35.95 -18.29 -15.80
N LEU A 188 -35.65 -17.43 -16.79
CA LEU A 188 -34.36 -16.74 -16.88
C LEU A 188 -34.11 -15.83 -15.68
N ARG A 189 -35.16 -15.22 -15.11
CA ARG A 189 -35.06 -14.41 -13.88
C ARG A 189 -34.62 -15.24 -12.68
N LEU A 190 -35.15 -16.46 -12.55
CA LEU A 190 -34.78 -17.36 -11.45
C LEU A 190 -33.30 -17.73 -11.53
N LEU A 191 -32.82 -18.07 -12.73
CA LEU A 191 -31.41 -18.36 -12.97
C LEU A 191 -30.52 -17.15 -12.69
N MET A 192 -30.91 -15.95 -13.15
CA MET A 192 -30.17 -14.72 -12.87
C MET A 192 -30.08 -14.46 -11.36
N VAL A 193 -31.16 -14.64 -10.60
CA VAL A 193 -31.14 -14.45 -9.14
C VAL A 193 -30.12 -15.38 -8.48
N VAL A 194 -30.05 -16.66 -8.88
CA VAL A 194 -29.07 -17.61 -8.34
C VAL A 194 -27.64 -17.19 -8.69
N VAL A 195 -27.38 -16.81 -9.95
CA VAL A 195 -26.05 -16.38 -10.40
C VAL A 195 -25.62 -15.10 -9.70
N PHE A 196 -26.47 -14.08 -9.64
CA PHE A 196 -26.15 -12.81 -8.97
C PHE A 196 -26.04 -12.96 -7.45
N PHE A 197 -26.77 -13.92 -6.85
CA PHE A 197 -26.56 -14.27 -5.46
C PHE A 197 -25.17 -14.87 -5.21
N ALA A 198 -24.75 -15.82 -6.04
CA ALA A 198 -23.41 -16.40 -5.97
C ALA A 198 -22.31 -15.36 -6.25
N ALA A 199 -22.52 -14.50 -7.26
CA ALA A 199 -21.62 -13.40 -7.58
C ALA A 199 -21.49 -12.41 -6.41
N GLY A 200 -22.61 -12.05 -5.77
CA GLY A 200 -22.60 -11.21 -4.58
C GLY A 200 -21.83 -11.83 -3.42
N CYS A 201 -21.98 -13.13 -3.18
CA CYS A 201 -21.17 -13.83 -2.18
C CYS A 201 -19.65 -13.77 -2.51
N LEU A 202 -19.27 -13.97 -3.77
CA LEU A 202 -17.89 -13.83 -4.21
C LEU A 202 -17.38 -12.38 -4.08
N GLU A 203 -18.23 -11.40 -4.32
CA GLU A 203 -17.91 -9.99 -4.21
C GLU A 203 -17.71 -9.58 -2.74
N VAL A 204 -18.51 -10.11 -1.80
CA VAL A 204 -18.28 -9.93 -0.35
C VAL A 204 -16.91 -10.48 0.06
N VAL A 205 -16.56 -11.67 -0.41
CA VAL A 205 -15.24 -12.28 -0.16
C VAL A 205 -14.13 -11.40 -0.76
N SER A 206 -14.29 -10.96 -2.01
CA SER A 206 -13.34 -10.06 -2.68
C SER A 206 -13.15 -8.75 -1.90
N ILE A 207 -14.24 -8.15 -1.41
CA ILE A 207 -14.21 -6.93 -0.59
C ILE A 207 -13.45 -7.18 0.72
N LEU A 208 -13.65 -8.32 1.38
CA LEU A 208 -12.96 -8.66 2.63
C LEU A 208 -11.44 -8.82 2.46
N PHE A 209 -10.99 -9.43 1.35
CA PHE A 209 -9.57 -9.68 1.09
C PHE A 209 -8.85 -8.52 0.39
N ARG A 210 -9.57 -7.55 -0.19
CA ARG A 210 -8.98 -6.40 -0.89
C ARG A 210 -7.94 -5.61 -0.08
N PRO A 211 -8.03 -5.48 1.26
CA PRO A 211 -7.03 -4.76 2.05
C PRO A 211 -5.77 -5.56 2.43
N VAL A 212 -5.69 -6.85 2.08
CA VAL A 212 -4.63 -7.78 2.51
C VAL A 212 -3.67 -8.12 1.38
#